data_AF-A0A0E0K857-F1
#
_entry.id   AF-A0A0E0K857-F1
#
_cell.length_a   1.000
_cell.length_b   1.000
_cell.length_c   1.000
_cell.angle_alpha   90.00
_cell.angle_beta   90.00
_cell.angle_gamma   90.00
#
_symmetry.space_group_name_H-M   'P 1'
#
loop_
_entity.id
_entity.type
_entity.pdbx_description
1 polymer ?
#
loop_
_entity_poly.entity_id
_entity_poly.type
_entity_poly.pdbx_seq_one_letter_code
_entity_poly.pdbx_strand_id
1 'polypeptide(L)'
;MAATAVTLPSSPAPFPVTTTASSSRNLCLLLRSPPPRRALRVVASAAADAPPKPAPPPTSPSGIVLVDPTEAQKVHRLKAVYDQKVVPLITEEFGYTNVHQVPKVEKIVVNCGLGAEAGNSKGLESAMKDLAMITGQWPVKTKAKKSVASFKIREGNTIGIAVTLRGRVMFNFLDRLINLGLPRTMDFLGVNPNSFDGHGNFTIGLRDQGVFPEIPYEVGGKKNGMDVCIVTTAKTDNEALRLLTLLGMPFAEHIKSSVVIRKKRLKRHHFMSKGRGRR
;
A
#
# COMPACT_ATOMS: atom_id res chain seq x y z
N MET A 1 6.80 -54.07 35.80
CA MET A 1 5.82 -55.09 35.37
C MET A 1 4.55 -54.34 34.99
N ALA A 2 3.95 -54.39 33.80
CA ALA A 2 4.30 -54.92 32.47
C ALA A 2 3.79 -53.85 31.45
N ALA A 3 4.40 -53.53 30.31
CA ALA A 3 4.83 -54.36 29.18
C ALA A 3 3.67 -55.03 28.41
N THR A 4 2.98 -54.24 27.57
CA THR A 4 2.27 -54.72 26.37
C THR A 4 2.28 -53.65 25.30
N ALA A 5 3.06 -53.88 24.25
CA ALA A 5 3.00 -53.12 23.00
C ALA A 5 2.17 -53.92 21.98
N VAL A 6 1.42 -53.23 21.13
CA VAL A 6 0.84 -53.81 19.90
C VAL A 6 1.22 -52.91 18.73
N THR A 7 1.78 -53.52 17.70
CA THR A 7 2.48 -52.87 16.60
C THR A 7 2.09 -53.55 15.28
N LEU A 8 2.36 -52.88 14.15
CA LEU A 8 2.27 -53.37 12.75
C LEU A 8 0.86 -53.32 12.11
N PRO A 9 0.76 -53.31 10.76
CA PRO A 9 1.84 -53.36 9.76
C PRO A 9 1.91 -52.19 8.76
N SER A 10 3.14 -51.85 8.38
CA SER A 10 3.49 -51.21 7.11
C SER A 10 3.38 -52.21 5.94
N SER A 11 3.04 -51.74 4.74
CA SER A 11 3.31 -52.48 3.50
C SER A 11 3.70 -51.53 2.33
N PRO A 12 4.77 -51.82 1.57
CA PRO A 12 5.26 -51.00 0.46
C PRO A 12 4.95 -51.58 -0.93
N ALA A 13 4.95 -50.75 -1.97
CA ALA A 13 5.15 -51.17 -3.38
C ALA A 13 5.60 -50.01 -4.28
N PRO A 14 6.78 -50.07 -4.93
CA PRO A 14 7.20 -49.16 -6.01
C PRO A 14 7.27 -49.85 -7.40
N PHE A 15 7.68 -49.08 -8.41
CA PHE A 15 8.14 -49.49 -9.77
C PHE A 15 7.06 -49.78 -10.84
N PRO A 16 7.40 -49.79 -12.16
CA PRO A 16 8.71 -49.55 -12.79
C PRO A 16 8.75 -48.45 -13.90
N VAL A 17 9.97 -48.17 -14.38
CA VAL A 17 10.27 -47.44 -15.61
C VAL A 17 10.94 -48.39 -16.61
N THR A 18 10.47 -48.44 -17.86
CA THR A 18 11.17 -49.06 -19.01
C THR A 18 10.74 -48.30 -20.28
N THR A 19 11.52 -47.42 -20.91
CA THR A 19 12.65 -47.60 -21.85
C THR A 19 12.42 -48.46 -23.11
N THR A 20 12.83 -47.87 -24.26
CA THR A 20 13.34 -48.45 -25.53
C THR A 20 12.45 -49.16 -26.56
N ALA A 21 12.34 -48.49 -27.73
CA ALA A 21 12.81 -48.92 -29.06
C ALA A 21 11.90 -49.74 -30.02
N SER A 22 12.27 -49.67 -31.32
CA SER A 22 11.62 -50.25 -32.51
C SER A 22 10.28 -49.57 -32.89
N SER A 23 9.91 -49.27 -34.14
CA SER A 23 10.55 -49.38 -35.48
C SER A 23 9.92 -48.26 -36.37
N SER A 24 10.30 -47.96 -37.63
CA SER A 24 11.18 -48.61 -38.61
C SER A 24 11.85 -47.57 -39.52
N ARG A 25 12.67 -48.00 -40.50
CA ARG A 25 13.06 -47.19 -41.68
C ARG A 25 12.15 -47.51 -42.87
N ASN A 26 11.89 -46.54 -43.75
CA ASN A 26 12.20 -46.69 -45.18
C ASN A 26 12.07 -45.40 -46.01
N LEU A 27 13.00 -45.31 -46.96
CA LEU A 27 13.13 -44.47 -48.16
C LEU A 27 11.78 -44.05 -48.78
N CYS A 28 11.55 -42.80 -49.20
CA CYS A 28 12.25 -42.01 -50.22
C CYS A 28 12.15 -42.60 -51.65
N LEU A 29 11.42 -41.93 -52.56
CA LEU A 29 11.91 -41.43 -53.87
C LEU A 29 10.75 -40.89 -54.76
N LEU A 30 10.95 -39.69 -55.34
CA LEU A 30 10.48 -39.18 -56.66
C LEU A 30 8.94 -39.18 -56.96
N LEU A 31 8.30 -38.08 -57.38
CA LEU A 31 8.51 -37.38 -58.67
C LEU A 31 7.80 -36.00 -58.76
N ARG A 32 7.96 -35.33 -59.92
CA ARG A 32 7.63 -33.91 -60.27
C ARG A 32 6.12 -33.54 -60.38
N SER A 33 5.88 -32.22 -60.27
CA SER A 33 4.68 -31.40 -60.60
C SER A 33 4.29 -31.42 -62.12
N PRO A 34 3.19 -30.78 -62.66
CA PRO A 34 2.46 -29.55 -62.24
C PRO A 34 0.89 -29.56 -62.46
N PRO A 35 0.13 -28.43 -62.37
CA PRO A 35 -1.34 -28.42 -62.15
C PRO A 35 -2.23 -27.98 -63.35
N PRO A 36 -3.58 -28.09 -63.26
CA PRO A 36 -4.54 -27.40 -64.13
C PRO A 36 -5.15 -26.11 -63.51
N ARG A 37 -5.69 -25.23 -64.37
CA ARG A 37 -6.23 -23.89 -64.04
C ARG A 37 -7.74 -23.78 -64.35
N ARG A 38 -8.37 -22.72 -63.77
CA ARG A 38 -9.33 -21.77 -64.40
C ARG A 38 -10.86 -22.07 -64.45
N ALA A 39 -11.63 -21.23 -63.75
CA ALA A 39 -12.87 -20.52 -64.16
C ALA A 39 -13.37 -19.70 -62.92
N LEU A 40 -13.52 -18.37 -62.83
CA LEU A 40 -13.90 -17.24 -63.69
C LEU A 40 -15.43 -16.95 -63.79
N ARG A 41 -15.94 -16.12 -62.86
CA ARG A 41 -17.14 -15.23 -62.94
C ARG A 41 -16.99 -14.20 -61.78
N VAL A 42 -16.92 -12.86 -61.90
CA VAL A 42 -17.48 -11.80 -62.78
C VAL A 42 -18.69 -11.07 -62.13
N VAL A 43 -18.38 -9.89 -61.57
CA VAL A 43 -19.16 -8.62 -61.51
C VAL A 43 -20.14 -8.33 -60.35
N ALA A 44 -20.18 -7.02 -60.03
CA ALA A 44 -21.05 -6.23 -59.14
C ALA A 44 -20.62 -6.15 -57.65
N SER A 45 -20.62 -5.00 -56.98
CA SER A 45 -20.74 -3.58 -57.43
C SER A 45 -20.23 -2.64 -56.32
N ALA A 46 -19.90 -1.38 -56.66
CA ALA A 46 -19.37 -0.40 -55.70
C ALA A 46 -20.39 0.08 -54.64
N ALA A 47 -19.92 0.43 -53.44
CA ALA A 47 -20.15 1.74 -52.80
C ALA A 47 -19.57 1.84 -51.36
N ALA A 48 -19.22 3.07 -50.98
CA ALA A 48 -19.06 3.62 -49.63
C ALA A 48 -17.87 3.16 -48.75
N ASP A 49 -16.94 4.10 -48.57
CA ASP A 49 -16.04 4.20 -47.41
C ASP A 49 -16.77 3.96 -46.08
N ALA A 50 -16.28 3.01 -45.29
CA ALA A 50 -16.59 2.94 -43.88
C ALA A 50 -15.61 3.84 -43.12
N PRO A 51 -16.06 4.87 -42.37
CA PRO A 51 -15.14 5.75 -41.65
C PRO A 51 -14.36 4.94 -40.60
N PRO A 52 -13.06 5.24 -40.38
CA PRO A 52 -12.29 4.59 -39.33
C PRO A 52 -12.99 4.81 -37.99
N LYS A 53 -13.22 3.72 -37.25
CA LYS A 53 -13.80 3.80 -35.90
C LYS A 53 -12.98 4.81 -35.08
N PRO A 54 -13.62 5.75 -34.38
CA PRO A 54 -12.89 6.75 -33.60
C PRO A 54 -11.99 6.02 -32.60
N ALA A 55 -10.72 6.42 -32.54
CA ALA A 55 -9.83 5.97 -31.49
C ALA A 55 -10.48 6.26 -30.13
N PRO A 56 -10.36 5.38 -29.13
CA PRO A 56 -10.82 5.70 -27.79
C PRO A 56 -10.16 7.02 -27.34
N PRO A 57 -10.89 7.92 -26.64
CA PRO A 57 -10.31 9.15 -26.15
C PRO A 57 -9.10 8.84 -25.26
N PRO A 58 -8.10 9.74 -25.17
CA PRO A 58 -6.95 9.52 -24.29
C PRO A 58 -7.45 9.34 -22.87
N THR A 59 -7.40 8.09 -22.39
CA THR A 59 -7.76 7.76 -21.02
C THR A 59 -6.89 8.59 -20.09
N SER A 60 -7.52 9.32 -19.17
CA SER A 60 -6.82 10.01 -18.09
C SER A 60 -5.78 9.06 -17.46
N PRO A 61 -4.61 9.55 -17.04
CA PRO A 61 -3.56 8.71 -16.45
C PRO A 61 -3.89 8.28 -15.01
N SER A 62 -5.11 7.81 -14.78
CA SER A 62 -5.60 7.13 -13.58
C SER A 62 -5.01 5.71 -13.51
N GLY A 63 -3.69 5.62 -13.60
CA GLY A 63 -2.91 4.39 -13.67
C GLY A 63 -2.72 3.73 -12.30
N ILE A 64 -3.82 3.36 -11.63
CA ILE A 64 -3.81 2.43 -10.49
C ILE A 64 -4.95 1.42 -10.64
N VAL A 65 -4.71 0.34 -11.40
CA VAL A 65 -5.04 -1.05 -11.00
C VAL A 65 -4.02 -1.99 -11.67
N LEU A 66 -3.04 -2.46 -10.91
CA LEU A 66 -2.33 -3.72 -11.18
C LEU A 66 -2.55 -4.65 -9.98
N VAL A 67 -3.80 -5.12 -9.87
CA VAL A 67 -4.19 -6.19 -8.95
C VAL A 67 -4.76 -7.32 -9.79
N ASP A 68 -3.88 -8.04 -10.49
CA ASP A 68 -4.25 -9.28 -11.13
C ASP A 68 -4.76 -10.26 -10.05
N PRO A 69 -5.97 -10.83 -10.17
CA PRO A 69 -6.59 -11.62 -9.11
C PRO A 69 -5.73 -12.85 -8.72
N THR A 70 -4.91 -13.34 -9.64
CA THR A 70 -3.94 -14.43 -9.42
C THR A 70 -2.77 -14.05 -8.52
N GLU A 71 -2.39 -12.76 -8.43
CA GLU A 71 -1.34 -12.28 -7.51
C GLU A 71 -1.87 -12.06 -6.08
N ALA A 72 -3.19 -11.88 -5.92
CA ALA A 72 -3.83 -11.54 -4.65
C ALA A 72 -3.74 -12.65 -3.57
N GLN A 73 -3.56 -13.91 -3.97
CA GLN A 73 -3.50 -15.06 -3.05
C GLN A 73 -2.15 -15.22 -2.32
N LYS A 74 -1.14 -14.37 -2.60
CA LYS A 74 0.16 -14.42 -1.91
C LYS A 74 0.07 -13.79 -0.51
N VAL A 75 0.50 -14.55 0.50
CA VAL A 75 0.53 -14.19 1.95
C VAL A 75 1.15 -12.81 2.25
N HIS A 76 2.01 -12.28 1.36
CA HIS A 76 2.61 -10.94 1.43
C HIS A 76 2.59 -10.20 0.07
N ARG A 77 1.40 -10.06 -0.54
CA ARG A 77 1.18 -9.39 -1.84
C ARG A 77 2.00 -8.11 -2.04
N LEU A 78 1.84 -7.09 -1.20
CA LEU A 78 2.56 -5.82 -1.34
C LEU A 78 4.08 -5.94 -1.24
N LYS A 79 4.61 -6.89 -0.46
CA LYS A 79 6.06 -7.07 -0.39
C LYS A 79 6.60 -7.60 -1.72
N ALA A 80 5.93 -8.60 -2.31
CA ALA A 80 6.32 -9.11 -3.62
C ALA A 80 6.20 -8.04 -4.72
N VAL A 81 5.12 -7.24 -4.71
CA VAL A 81 4.95 -6.11 -5.63
C VAL A 81 6.07 -5.08 -5.45
N TYR A 82 6.45 -4.76 -4.22
CA TYR A 82 7.56 -3.85 -3.94
C TYR A 82 8.88 -4.39 -4.53
N ASP A 83 9.27 -5.63 -4.17
CA ASP A 83 10.52 -6.25 -4.58
C ASP A 83 10.61 -6.46 -6.12
N GLN A 84 9.49 -6.76 -6.79
CA GLN A 84 9.46 -7.13 -8.23
C GLN A 84 9.14 -5.96 -9.17
N LYS A 85 8.24 -5.05 -8.80
CA LYS A 85 7.68 -4.01 -9.68
C LYS A 85 8.12 -2.60 -9.25
N VAL A 86 8.11 -2.29 -7.95
CA VAL A 86 8.38 -0.91 -7.47
C VAL A 86 9.88 -0.57 -7.47
N VAL A 87 10.74 -1.47 -7.00
CA VAL A 87 12.20 -1.25 -6.95
C VAL A 87 12.82 -0.91 -8.32
N PRO A 88 12.56 -1.64 -9.44
CA PRO A 88 13.14 -1.29 -10.73
C PRO A 88 12.64 0.06 -11.25
N LEU A 89 11.32 0.31 -11.19
CA LEU A 89 10.74 1.59 -11.65
C LEU A 89 11.32 2.81 -10.91
N ILE A 90 11.46 2.73 -9.59
CA ILE A 90 12.08 3.82 -8.80
C ILE A 90 13.58 3.97 -9.12
N THR A 91 14.28 2.87 -9.42
CA THR A 91 15.71 2.92 -9.79
C THR A 91 15.91 3.58 -11.16
N GLU A 92 15.02 3.30 -12.12
CA GLU A 92 15.02 3.92 -13.45
C GLU A 92 14.63 5.40 -13.40
N GLU A 93 13.58 5.76 -12.64
CA GLU A 93 13.08 7.15 -12.56
C GLU A 93 14.04 8.12 -11.86
N PHE A 94 14.75 7.66 -10.82
CA PHE A 94 15.64 8.51 -10.00
C PHE A 94 17.14 8.25 -10.25
N GLY A 95 17.50 7.25 -11.05
CA GLY A 95 18.88 6.98 -11.46
C GLY A 95 19.81 6.59 -10.31
N TYR A 96 19.32 5.84 -9.31
CA TYR A 96 20.11 5.47 -8.14
C TYR A 96 21.32 4.59 -8.50
N THR A 97 22.50 4.95 -7.99
CA THR A 97 23.76 4.22 -8.23
C THR A 97 23.92 2.97 -7.35
N ASN A 98 23.12 2.84 -6.29
CA ASN A 98 23.20 1.74 -5.34
C ASN A 98 21.80 1.29 -4.93
N VAL A 99 21.54 -0.01 -5.01
CA VAL A 99 20.26 -0.66 -4.66
C VAL A 99 19.79 -0.30 -3.24
N HIS A 100 20.71 -0.05 -2.31
CA HIS A 100 20.38 0.34 -0.92
C HIS A 100 19.96 1.81 -0.75
N GLN A 101 20.07 2.64 -1.80
CA GLN A 101 19.53 4.01 -1.80
C GLN A 101 18.02 4.05 -2.10
N VAL A 102 17.46 2.98 -2.70
CA VAL A 102 16.04 2.90 -3.05
C VAL A 102 15.19 3.09 -1.79
N PRO A 103 14.24 4.05 -1.77
CA PRO A 103 13.40 4.31 -0.62
C PRO A 103 12.56 3.09 -0.27
N LYS A 104 12.46 2.79 1.03
CA LYS A 104 11.65 1.69 1.59
C LYS A 104 10.81 2.20 2.75
N VAL A 105 9.70 1.51 3.03
CA VAL A 105 8.91 1.75 4.25
C VAL A 105 9.63 1.08 5.43
N GLU A 106 9.95 1.82 6.49
CA GLU A 106 10.66 1.28 7.66
C GLU A 106 9.71 0.73 8.73
N LYS A 107 8.65 1.49 9.02
CA LYS A 107 7.65 1.22 10.04
C LYS A 107 6.39 2.01 9.74
N ILE A 108 5.26 1.49 10.20
CA ILE A 108 4.02 2.25 10.28
C ILE A 108 3.67 2.37 11.76
N VAL A 109 3.47 3.59 12.24
CA VAL A 109 2.99 3.86 13.60
C VAL A 109 1.52 4.19 13.52
N VAL A 110 0.68 3.40 14.20
CA VAL A 110 -0.75 3.67 14.35
C VAL A 110 -0.96 4.24 15.75
N ASN A 111 -1.57 5.42 15.84
CA ASN A 111 -1.82 6.15 17.07
C ASN A 111 -3.32 6.41 17.24
N CYS A 112 -3.82 6.30 18.47
CA CYS A 112 -5.20 6.64 18.81
C CYS A 112 -5.22 7.53 20.06
N GLY A 113 -5.72 8.75 19.91
CA GLY A 113 -5.85 9.73 20.98
C GLY A 113 -7.16 9.59 21.73
N LEU A 114 -7.14 8.91 22.88
CA LEU A 114 -8.32 8.64 23.72
C LEU A 114 -8.56 9.75 24.76
N GLY A 115 -8.68 11.00 24.32
CA GLY A 115 -8.61 12.19 25.17
C GLY A 115 -9.50 12.15 26.44
N ALA A 116 -10.82 12.00 26.28
CA ALA A 116 -11.76 11.93 27.40
C ALA A 116 -11.95 10.50 27.96
N GLU A 117 -11.68 9.48 27.13
CA GLU A 117 -11.82 8.06 27.46
C GLU A 117 -10.67 7.54 28.34
N ALA A 118 -9.54 8.25 28.37
CA ALA A 118 -8.38 8.04 29.23
C ALA A 118 -8.68 7.75 30.72
N GLY A 119 -9.73 8.37 31.27
CA GLY A 119 -10.17 8.14 32.66
C GLY A 119 -11.03 6.89 32.85
N ASN A 120 -11.61 6.34 31.78
CA ASN A 120 -12.53 5.21 31.79
C ASN A 120 -11.81 3.93 31.34
N SER A 121 -11.43 3.08 32.30
CA SER A 121 -10.72 1.82 32.02
C SER A 121 -11.38 0.95 30.94
N LYS A 122 -12.72 0.87 30.95
CA LYS A 122 -13.50 0.08 29.98
C LYS A 122 -13.34 0.54 28.52
N GLY A 123 -13.44 1.85 28.26
CA GLY A 123 -13.31 2.41 26.90
C GLY A 123 -11.88 2.33 26.36
N LEU A 124 -10.90 2.39 27.26
CA LEU A 124 -9.51 2.13 26.90
C LEU A 124 -9.29 0.66 26.52
N GLU A 125 -9.87 -0.29 27.26
CA GLU A 125 -9.75 -1.72 26.98
C GLU A 125 -10.48 -2.17 25.71
N SER A 126 -11.63 -1.58 25.36
CA SER A 126 -12.26 -1.82 24.06
C SER A 126 -11.39 -1.31 22.92
N ALA A 127 -10.94 -0.05 22.97
CA ALA A 127 -10.07 0.53 21.94
C ALA A 127 -8.73 -0.23 21.77
N MET A 128 -8.20 -0.86 22.85
CA MET A 128 -7.05 -1.77 22.74
C MET A 128 -7.37 -3.04 21.96
N LYS A 129 -8.55 -3.65 22.17
CA LYS A 129 -9.01 -4.84 21.44
C LYS A 129 -9.27 -4.49 19.98
N ASP A 130 -9.90 -3.35 19.70
CA ASP A 130 -10.20 -2.90 18.34
C ASP A 130 -8.91 -2.71 17.53
N LEU A 131 -7.92 -1.99 18.07
CA LEU A 131 -6.61 -1.85 17.44
C LEU A 131 -5.85 -3.19 17.32
N ALA A 132 -6.03 -4.12 18.26
CA ALA A 132 -5.44 -5.45 18.17
C ALA A 132 -6.08 -6.30 17.05
N MET A 133 -7.40 -6.22 16.85
CA MET A 133 -8.12 -6.88 15.75
C MET A 133 -7.69 -6.31 14.38
N ILE A 134 -7.63 -4.97 14.26
CA ILE A 134 -7.17 -4.31 13.04
C ILE A 134 -5.71 -4.68 12.74
N THR A 135 -4.79 -4.49 13.69
CA THR A 135 -3.35 -4.59 13.38
C THR A 135 -2.78 -6.01 13.49
N GLY A 136 -3.45 -6.92 14.20
CA GLY A 136 -2.92 -8.23 14.59
C GLY A 136 -1.83 -8.14 15.68
N GLN A 137 -1.64 -6.98 16.31
CA GLN A 137 -0.62 -6.76 17.33
C GLN A 137 -1.21 -6.06 18.56
N TRP A 138 -0.91 -6.58 19.76
CA TRP A 138 -1.39 -5.96 21.00
C TRP A 138 -0.75 -4.58 21.20
N PRO A 139 -1.55 -3.53 21.49
CA PRO A 139 -1.06 -2.16 21.48
C PRO A 139 -0.48 -1.70 22.83
N VAL A 140 0.27 -0.59 22.80
CA VAL A 140 0.92 -0.01 23.99
C VAL A 140 0.16 1.20 24.50
N LYS A 141 -0.12 1.23 25.81
CA LYS A 141 -0.74 2.36 26.52
C LYS A 141 0.24 3.54 26.61
N THR A 142 -0.09 4.70 26.05
CA THR A 142 0.78 5.89 26.07
C THR A 142 0.48 6.79 27.27
N LYS A 143 1.52 7.14 28.03
CA LYS A 143 1.42 7.94 29.26
C LYS A 143 1.83 9.40 29.07
N ALA A 144 1.20 10.28 29.84
CA ALA A 144 1.51 11.71 29.93
C ALA A 144 2.93 11.94 30.44
N LYS A 145 3.74 12.68 29.67
CA LYS A 145 5.10 13.10 30.06
C LYS A 145 5.16 14.39 30.88
N LYS A 146 4.09 15.21 30.84
CA LYS A 146 4.00 16.51 31.52
C LYS A 146 2.58 16.72 32.05
N SER A 147 2.47 17.39 33.20
CA SER A 147 1.19 17.84 33.74
C SER A 147 0.68 19.06 32.95
N VAL A 148 -0.58 19.05 32.52
CA VAL A 148 -1.19 20.17 31.79
C VAL A 148 -2.62 20.40 32.30
N ALA A 149 -2.80 21.48 33.08
CA ALA A 149 -4.06 21.80 33.75
C ALA A 149 -5.23 22.00 32.76
N SER A 150 -4.99 22.64 31.61
CA SER A 150 -6.02 22.91 30.59
C SER A 150 -6.71 21.64 30.06
N PHE A 151 -5.99 20.52 30.01
CA PHE A 151 -6.53 19.22 29.59
C PHE A 151 -6.89 18.32 30.78
N LYS A 152 -6.74 18.81 32.03
CA LYS A 152 -6.93 18.06 33.28
C LYS A 152 -6.03 16.81 33.39
N ILE A 153 -4.87 16.81 32.73
CA ILE A 153 -3.93 15.68 32.68
C ILE A 153 -2.82 15.88 33.71
N ARG A 154 -2.55 14.83 34.51
CA ARG A 154 -1.36 14.72 35.39
C ARG A 154 -0.32 13.79 34.77
N GLU A 155 0.91 13.88 35.24
CA GLU A 155 2.01 13.01 34.79
C GLU A 155 1.73 11.55 35.11
N GLY A 156 2.12 10.64 34.21
CA GLY A 156 1.85 9.21 34.34
C GLY A 156 0.41 8.76 33.98
N ASN A 157 -0.57 9.67 33.84
CA ASN A 157 -1.90 9.35 33.33
C ASN A 157 -1.78 8.70 31.94
N THR A 158 -2.58 7.67 31.65
CA THR A 158 -2.66 7.13 30.28
C THR A 158 -3.55 8.05 29.45
N ILE A 159 -3.12 8.45 28.24
CA ILE A 159 -3.87 9.37 27.36
C ILE A 159 -4.39 8.65 26.11
N GLY A 160 -3.66 7.65 25.62
CA GLY A 160 -3.98 7.00 24.35
C GLY A 160 -3.29 5.67 24.17
N ILE A 161 -3.31 5.22 22.93
CA ILE A 161 -2.85 3.89 22.52
C ILE A 161 -2.00 4.04 21.26
N ALA A 162 -0.86 3.33 21.18
CA ALA A 162 -0.02 3.31 19.99
C ALA A 162 0.47 1.88 19.65
N VAL A 163 0.61 1.61 18.36
CA VAL A 163 1.20 0.39 17.78
C VAL A 163 2.32 0.80 16.84
N THR A 164 3.44 0.06 16.83
CA THR A 164 4.47 0.20 15.81
C THR A 164 4.58 -1.11 15.03
N LEU A 165 4.13 -1.07 13.78
CA LEU A 165 4.15 -2.17 12.83
C LEU A 165 5.47 -2.14 12.05
N ARG A 166 6.10 -3.31 11.89
CA ARG A 166 7.34 -3.49 11.12
C ARG A 166 7.29 -4.80 10.32
N GLY A 167 8.17 -4.90 9.33
CA GLY A 167 8.33 -6.13 8.53
C GLY A 167 7.03 -6.55 7.84
N ARG A 168 6.65 -7.82 7.98
CA ARG A 168 5.48 -8.41 7.29
C ARG A 168 4.15 -7.78 7.70
N VAL A 169 3.93 -7.55 9.00
CA VAL A 169 2.67 -7.02 9.54
C VAL A 169 2.37 -5.62 9.00
N MET A 170 3.42 -4.80 8.84
CA MET A 170 3.34 -3.47 8.25
C MET A 170 2.79 -3.48 6.83
N PHE A 171 3.31 -4.35 5.94
CA PHE A 171 2.78 -4.49 4.58
C PHE A 171 1.35 -5.02 4.56
N ASN A 172 1.03 -6.01 5.42
CA ASN A 172 -0.33 -6.55 5.51
C ASN A 172 -1.36 -5.54 6.07
N PHE A 173 -0.92 -4.58 6.91
CA PHE A 173 -1.76 -3.46 7.34
C PHE A 173 -1.92 -2.40 6.25
N LEU A 174 -0.83 -2.05 5.54
CA LEU A 174 -0.87 -1.10 4.43
C LEU A 174 -1.78 -1.58 3.28
N ASP A 175 -1.75 -2.88 2.98
CA ASP A 175 -2.61 -3.50 1.96
C ASP A 175 -4.10 -3.37 2.31
N ARG A 176 -4.46 -3.67 3.56
CA ARG A 176 -5.84 -3.50 4.07
C ARG A 176 -6.24 -2.02 4.15
N LEU A 177 -5.33 -1.14 4.51
CA LEU A 177 -5.61 0.30 4.53
C LEU A 177 -5.93 0.83 3.13
N ILE A 178 -5.10 0.51 2.13
CA ILE A 178 -5.26 1.00 0.75
C ILE A 178 -6.47 0.38 0.06
N ASN A 179 -6.60 -0.96 0.08
CA ASN A 179 -7.61 -1.66 -0.70
C ASN A 179 -8.99 -1.71 -0.03
N LEU A 180 -9.05 -1.60 1.31
CA LEU A 180 -10.25 -1.88 2.09
C LEU A 180 -10.70 -0.66 2.91
N GLY A 181 -9.77 -0.02 3.63
CA GLY A 181 -10.06 1.09 4.53
C GLY A 181 -10.37 2.40 3.82
N LEU A 182 -9.50 2.84 2.90
CA LEU A 182 -9.68 4.13 2.19
C LEU A 182 -10.97 4.15 1.34
N PRO A 183 -11.29 3.15 0.49
CA PRO A 183 -12.50 3.19 -0.34
C PRO A 183 -13.80 3.12 0.47
N ARG A 184 -13.75 2.57 1.70
CA ARG A 184 -14.89 2.49 2.63
C ARG A 184 -15.03 3.74 3.52
N THR A 185 -14.07 4.68 3.46
CA THR A 185 -14.15 5.91 4.23
C THR A 185 -15.27 6.80 3.67
N MET A 186 -16.15 7.29 4.55
CA MET A 186 -17.20 8.23 4.16
C MET A 186 -16.56 9.51 3.60
N ASP A 187 -17.05 9.96 2.43
CA ASP A 187 -16.53 11.12 1.69
C ASP A 187 -15.08 10.99 1.18
N PHE A 188 -14.68 9.80 0.70
CA PHE A 188 -13.33 9.59 0.17
C PHE A 188 -13.10 10.22 -1.21
N LEU A 189 -12.31 11.30 -1.26
CA LEU A 189 -11.90 12.02 -2.48
C LEU A 189 -10.43 11.78 -2.89
N GLY A 190 -9.77 10.79 -2.29
CA GLY A 190 -8.31 10.62 -2.34
C GLY A 190 -7.59 11.21 -1.13
N VAL A 191 -6.40 10.72 -0.82
CA VAL A 191 -5.55 11.28 0.26
C VAL A 191 -4.84 12.55 -0.22
N ASN A 192 -4.62 13.49 0.69
CA ASN A 192 -3.98 14.78 0.37
C ASN A 192 -2.48 14.60 0.06
N PRO A 193 -2.00 14.96 -1.15
CA PRO A 193 -0.58 14.84 -1.52
C PRO A 193 0.33 15.83 -0.77
N ASN A 194 -0.21 16.75 0.02
CA ASN A 194 0.57 17.71 0.83
C ASN A 194 0.76 17.28 2.30
N SER A 195 0.32 16.07 2.69
CA SER A 195 0.47 15.56 4.08
C SER A 195 1.85 14.91 4.37
N PHE A 196 2.88 15.33 3.64
CA PHE A 196 4.28 14.95 3.90
C PHE A 196 4.96 15.94 4.85
N ASP A 197 6.04 15.50 5.50
CA ASP A 197 6.76 16.26 6.53
C ASP A 197 8.01 17.01 6.02
N GLY A 198 8.26 17.03 4.70
CA GLY A 198 9.48 17.58 4.10
C GLY A 198 10.67 16.62 4.09
N HIS A 199 10.54 15.44 4.71
CA HIS A 199 11.59 14.43 4.86
C HIS A 199 11.09 13.05 4.42
N GLY A 200 10.09 12.98 3.54
CA GLY A 200 9.60 11.72 2.98
C GLY A 200 8.76 10.85 3.91
N ASN A 201 8.31 11.36 5.06
CA ASN A 201 7.32 10.67 5.90
C ASN A 201 5.92 11.18 5.62
N PHE A 202 4.93 10.29 5.68
CA PHE A 202 3.54 10.58 5.32
C PHE A 202 2.61 10.29 6.49
N THR A 203 1.67 11.20 6.78
CA THR A 203 0.69 11.02 7.86
C THR A 203 -0.72 11.18 7.34
N ILE A 204 -1.60 10.24 7.69
CA ILE A 204 -3.04 10.30 7.41
C ILE A 204 -3.85 10.12 8.68
N GLY A 205 -4.91 10.91 8.83
CA GLY A 205 -5.88 10.78 9.92
C GLY A 205 -7.16 10.11 9.41
N LEU A 206 -7.54 9.00 10.03
CA LEU A 206 -8.84 8.35 9.84
C LEU A 206 -9.79 8.81 10.94
N ARG A 207 -10.94 9.38 10.55
CA ARG A 207 -11.94 9.90 11.49
C ARG A 207 -12.67 8.82 12.29
N ASP A 208 -12.75 7.62 11.73
CA ASP A 208 -13.49 6.48 12.27
C ASP A 208 -12.71 5.19 12.01
N GLN A 209 -12.66 4.31 13.01
CA GLN A 209 -12.08 2.97 12.91
C GLN A 209 -12.99 1.99 12.15
N GLY A 210 -14.30 2.27 12.05
CA GLY A 210 -15.29 1.45 11.33
C GLY A 210 -15.08 1.28 9.82
N VAL A 211 -13.99 1.85 9.27
CA VAL A 211 -13.51 1.56 7.91
C VAL A 211 -12.99 0.11 7.77
N PHE A 212 -12.55 -0.50 8.87
CA PHE A 212 -12.07 -1.89 8.91
C PHE A 212 -13.24 -2.86 9.13
N PRO A 213 -13.46 -3.88 8.26
CA PRO A 213 -14.52 -4.88 8.44
C PRO A 213 -14.28 -5.82 9.63
N GLU A 214 -13.07 -5.89 10.16
CA GLU A 214 -12.73 -6.67 11.35
C GLU A 214 -13.41 -6.16 12.64
N ILE A 215 -13.89 -4.91 12.65
CA ILE A 215 -14.57 -4.30 13.81
C ILE A 215 -16.09 -4.49 13.66
N PRO A 216 -16.78 -5.09 14.66
CA PRO A 216 -18.23 -5.16 14.65
C PRO A 216 -18.84 -3.76 14.81
N TYR A 217 -19.89 -3.48 14.03
CA TYR A 217 -20.57 -2.17 14.11
C TYR A 217 -21.52 -2.12 15.31
N GLU A 218 -21.03 -1.65 16.46
CA GLU A 218 -21.88 -1.40 17.62
C GLU A 218 -22.72 -0.13 17.46
N VAL A 219 -24.04 -0.30 17.38
CA VAL A 219 -25.04 0.78 17.25
C VAL A 219 -25.18 1.53 18.59
N GLY A 220 -24.18 2.36 18.90
CA GLY A 220 -24.08 3.12 20.15
C GLY A 220 -22.66 3.29 20.69
N GLY A 221 -21.68 2.55 20.13
CA GLY A 221 -20.27 2.73 20.44
C GLY A 221 -19.75 4.09 19.98
N LYS A 222 -18.86 4.72 20.77
CA LYS A 222 -18.17 5.94 20.34
C LYS A 222 -17.15 5.60 19.26
N LYS A 223 -17.22 6.30 18.13
CA LYS A 223 -16.26 6.18 17.03
C LYS A 223 -14.93 6.80 17.44
N ASN A 224 -13.91 5.96 17.59
CA ASN A 224 -12.54 6.40 17.82
C ASN A 224 -11.85 6.66 16.47
N GLY A 225 -11.13 7.78 16.35
CA GLY A 225 -10.25 8.02 15.21
C GLY A 225 -8.91 7.28 15.34
N MET A 226 -8.09 7.30 14.29
CA MET A 226 -6.69 6.92 14.37
C MET A 226 -5.82 7.77 13.43
N ASP A 227 -4.59 8.05 13.85
CA ASP A 227 -3.54 8.60 12.99
C ASP A 227 -2.62 7.46 12.55
N VAL A 228 -2.30 7.42 11.26
CA VAL A 228 -1.36 6.46 10.67
C VAL A 228 -0.17 7.22 10.11
N CYS A 229 0.98 7.05 10.73
CA CYS A 229 2.25 7.65 10.31
C CYS A 229 3.08 6.59 9.59
N ILE A 230 3.23 6.74 8.28
CA ILE A 230 4.09 5.91 7.43
C ILE A 230 5.48 6.54 7.39
N VAL A 231 6.47 5.83 7.94
CA VAL A 231 7.86 6.28 7.96
C VAL A 231 8.64 5.57 6.86
N THR A 232 9.36 6.33 6.03
CA THR A 232 10.16 5.80 4.92
C THR A 232 11.62 6.24 5.04
N THR A 233 12.50 5.65 4.23
CA THR A 233 13.90 6.07 4.11
C THR A 233 14.14 7.13 3.02
N ALA A 234 13.08 7.61 2.36
CA ALA A 234 13.20 8.69 1.38
C ALA A 234 13.79 9.94 2.05
N LYS A 235 14.54 10.75 1.28
CA LYS A 235 15.07 12.02 1.77
C LYS A 235 14.20 13.19 1.32
N THR A 236 13.42 12.99 0.27
CA THR A 236 12.54 14.01 -0.31
C THR A 236 11.11 13.51 -0.45
N ASP A 237 10.16 14.42 -0.34
CA ASP A 237 8.73 14.10 -0.48
C ASP A 237 8.38 13.56 -1.86
N ASN A 238 9.13 13.92 -2.91
CA ASN A 238 8.92 13.44 -4.28
C ASN A 238 9.17 11.92 -4.41
N GLU A 239 10.27 11.44 -3.81
CA GLU A 239 10.61 10.01 -3.74
C GLU A 239 9.53 9.24 -2.96
N ALA A 240 9.11 9.77 -1.81
CA ALA A 240 8.11 9.15 -0.95
C ALA A 240 6.72 9.12 -1.58
N LEU A 241 6.30 10.23 -2.21
CA LEU A 241 5.04 10.31 -2.95
C LEU A 241 5.04 9.32 -4.10
N ARG A 242 6.13 9.22 -4.87
CA ARG A 242 6.22 8.26 -5.98
C ARG A 242 6.16 6.81 -5.49
N LEU A 243 6.88 6.49 -4.41
CA LEU A 243 6.81 5.18 -3.76
C LEU A 243 5.39 4.82 -3.29
N LEU A 244 4.69 5.74 -2.64
CA LEU A 244 3.33 5.49 -2.15
C LEU A 244 2.34 5.34 -3.32
N THR A 245 2.46 6.14 -4.37
CA THR A 245 1.65 6.01 -5.59
C THR A 245 1.86 4.65 -6.25
N LEU A 246 3.12 4.19 -6.38
CA LEU A 246 3.45 2.87 -6.96
C LEU A 246 2.99 1.70 -6.08
N LEU A 247 2.86 1.89 -4.76
CA LEU A 247 2.23 0.94 -3.84
C LEU A 247 0.68 0.97 -3.89
N GLY A 248 0.10 1.84 -4.72
CA GLY A 248 -1.35 1.95 -4.96
C GLY A 248 -2.08 2.97 -4.09
N MET A 249 -1.37 3.90 -3.41
CA MET A 249 -2.01 4.93 -2.59
C MET A 249 -2.82 5.92 -3.45
N PRO A 250 -4.15 6.04 -3.26
CA PRO A 250 -5.00 6.91 -4.08
C PRO A 250 -4.90 8.38 -3.64
N PHE A 251 -4.01 9.16 -4.28
CA PHE A 251 -3.89 10.60 -4.05
C PHE A 251 -4.96 11.42 -4.77
N ALA A 252 -5.43 12.51 -4.17
CA ALA A 252 -6.45 13.40 -4.74
C ALA A 252 -5.88 14.31 -5.85
N GLU A 253 -6.25 14.07 -7.11
CA GLU A 253 -5.74 14.82 -8.29
C GLU A 253 -6.08 16.32 -8.27
N HIS A 254 -7.24 16.70 -7.71
CA HIS A 254 -7.71 18.09 -7.69
C HIS A 254 -6.86 19.02 -6.81
N ILE A 255 -6.09 18.47 -5.86
CA ILE A 255 -5.19 19.24 -5.01
C ILE A 255 -3.85 19.37 -5.72
N LYS A 256 -3.78 20.26 -6.73
CA LYS A 256 -2.51 20.69 -7.31
C LYS A 256 -1.60 21.14 -6.16
N SER A 257 -0.51 20.40 -5.94
CA SER A 257 0.43 20.68 -4.88
C SER A 257 1.09 22.02 -5.12
N SER A 258 0.58 23.04 -4.43
CA SER A 258 1.27 24.30 -4.29
C SER A 258 2.43 24.08 -3.33
N VAL A 259 3.49 23.43 -3.84
CA VAL A 259 4.81 23.35 -3.22
C VAL A 259 5.43 24.74 -3.29
N VAL A 260 4.80 25.67 -2.57
CA VAL A 260 5.36 26.96 -2.23
C VAL A 260 6.53 26.64 -1.32
N ILE A 261 7.72 26.62 -1.91
CA ILE A 261 8.97 26.73 -1.16
C ILE A 261 8.82 28.00 -0.33
N ARG A 262 8.40 27.85 0.94
CA ARG A 262 8.23 28.95 1.88
C ARG A 262 9.61 29.47 2.23
N LYS A 263 10.21 30.27 1.31
CA LYS A 263 11.37 31.11 1.58
C LYS A 263 11.02 31.92 2.83
N LYS A 264 11.59 31.48 3.96
CA LYS A 264 11.38 32.07 5.27
C LYS A 264 11.89 33.51 5.17
N ARG A 265 10.99 34.45 4.90
CA ARG A 265 11.34 35.85 4.68
C ARG A 265 11.87 36.36 6.01
N LEU A 266 13.19 36.37 6.15
CA LEU A 266 13.90 36.87 7.33
C LEU A 266 13.28 38.21 7.70
N LYS A 267 12.62 38.26 8.87
CA LYS A 267 12.11 39.53 9.39
C LYS A 267 13.34 40.41 9.56
N ARG A 268 13.42 41.49 8.77
CA ARG A 268 14.40 42.55 9.03
C ARG A 268 14.13 43.02 10.45
N HIS A 269 15.03 42.72 11.38
CA HIS A 269 14.93 43.22 12.74
C HIS A 269 15.01 44.75 12.66
N HIS A 270 13.92 45.42 12.98
CA HIS A 270 13.90 46.88 13.07
C HIS A 270 14.55 47.30 14.39
N PHE A 271 15.84 47.00 14.53
CA PHE A 271 16.69 47.56 15.57
C PHE A 271 16.98 49.01 15.18
N MET A 272 15.98 49.88 15.35
CA MET A 272 16.25 51.30 15.38
C MET A 272 17.12 51.58 16.59
N SER A 273 18.37 51.94 16.33
CA SER A 273 19.24 52.54 17.33
C SER A 273 18.53 53.76 17.91
N LYS A 274 18.04 53.66 19.15
CA LYS A 274 17.70 54.86 19.94
C LYS A 274 18.97 55.70 20.03
N GLY A 275 18.99 56.80 19.30
CA GLY A 275 20.16 57.66 19.16
C GLY A 275 20.60 58.19 20.52
N ARG A 276 21.92 58.28 20.72
CA ARG A 276 22.50 59.12 21.77
C ARG A 276 22.12 60.57 21.47
N GLY A 277 21.19 61.13 22.25
CA GLY A 277 20.82 62.55 22.23
C GLY A 277 20.97 63.13 23.63
N ARG A 278 22.01 63.94 23.85
CA ARG A 278 22.20 64.72 25.08
C ARG A 278 21.30 65.95 25.05
N ARG A 279 20.52 66.19 26.10
CA ARG A 279 20.50 67.37 26.97
C ARG A 279 19.21 67.40 27.80
#